data_AF-A0A7G8T881-F1
#
_entry.id   AF-A0A7G8T881-F1
#
_cell.length_a   1.000
_cell.length_b   1.000
_cell.length_c   1.000
_cell.angle_alpha   90.00
_cell.angle_beta   90.00
_cell.angle_gamma   90.00
#
_symmetry.space_group_name_H-M   'P 1'
#
loop_
_entity.id
_entity.type
_entity.pdbx_description
1 polymer ?
#
loop_
_entity_poly.entity_id
_entity_poly.type
_entity_poly.pdbx_seq_one_letter_code
_entity_poly.pdbx_strand_id
1 'polypeptide(L)'
;MIFLKYSKFFLFIIPIAIAMPIAIVFAESNLPFWPVVFIIIVLVVLVYCSTNSLYMHKLKYAIDLQENACDPDLFLKEIDRLLDACNSRITRQTLLINKSAGILSLGDTQGALELLNSIDVDKYKAFPKHYKILYYNNLASAYLENNENQKAEAMLDKMKLMIENANISKDYKKLFYNIYQANIFEQKLLTDQTDECEEFFCKMIASSRTKRGLILGKFSLAKLYLKQGRTIEAKKLLTDVISNGNKLCEVEKAKGLLGSL
;
A
#
# COMPACT_ATOMS: atom_id res chain seq x y z
N MET A 1 -0.37 -10.09 -7.16
CA MET A 1 0.18 -10.05 -8.54
C MET A 1 -0.29 -11.19 -9.46
N ILE A 2 -0.81 -12.32 -8.92
CA ILE A 2 -1.29 -13.48 -9.71
C ILE A 2 -2.60 -13.20 -10.49
N PHE A 3 -3.49 -12.35 -9.96
CA PHE A 3 -4.79 -12.06 -10.58
C PHE A 3 -4.74 -11.37 -11.96
N LEU A 4 -3.68 -10.62 -12.26
CA LEU A 4 -3.59 -9.87 -13.52
C LEU A 4 -3.12 -10.72 -14.70
N LYS A 5 -2.33 -11.77 -14.46
CA LYS A 5 -1.80 -12.61 -15.56
C LYS A 5 -2.90 -13.42 -16.26
N TYR A 6 -4.02 -13.64 -15.58
CA TYR A 6 -5.20 -14.34 -16.11
C TYR A 6 -6.43 -13.43 -16.27
N SER A 7 -6.29 -12.12 -16.04
CA SER A 7 -7.42 -11.17 -15.98
C SER A 7 -8.26 -11.11 -17.26
N LYS A 8 -7.66 -11.30 -18.43
CA LYS A 8 -8.41 -11.28 -19.71
C LYS A 8 -9.16 -12.60 -19.96
N PHE A 9 -8.57 -13.73 -19.56
CA PHE A 9 -9.18 -15.06 -19.71
C PHE A 9 -10.40 -15.23 -18.80
N PHE A 10 -10.29 -14.77 -17.54
CA PHE A 10 -11.41 -14.80 -16.60
C PHE A 10 -12.51 -13.76 -16.91
N LEU A 11 -12.21 -12.72 -17.68
CA LEU A 11 -13.18 -11.68 -18.04
C LEU A 11 -14.37 -12.24 -18.83
N PHE A 12 -14.16 -13.29 -19.62
CA PHE A 12 -15.20 -13.90 -20.47
C PHE A 12 -15.78 -15.18 -19.87
N ILE A 13 -14.98 -15.97 -19.15
CA ILE A 13 -15.41 -17.27 -18.61
C ILE A 13 -16.32 -17.11 -17.40
N ILE A 14 -16.03 -16.17 -16.49
CA ILE A 14 -16.83 -15.94 -15.28
C ILE A 14 -18.27 -15.49 -15.61
N PRO A 15 -18.49 -14.52 -16.53
CA PRO A 15 -19.85 -14.17 -16.97
C PRO A 15 -20.64 -15.37 -17.51
N ILE A 16 -20.01 -16.20 -18.35
CA ILE A 16 -20.65 -17.38 -18.94
C ILE A 16 -20.96 -18.42 -17.86
N ALA A 17 -20.02 -18.68 -16.95
CA ALA A 17 -20.20 -19.64 -15.86
C ALA A 17 -21.29 -19.22 -14.85
N ILE A 18 -21.46 -17.91 -14.60
CA ILE A 18 -22.53 -17.38 -13.74
C ILE A 18 -23.88 -17.39 -14.48
N ALA A 19 -23.89 -17.04 -15.77
CA ALA A 19 -25.12 -16.93 -16.54
C ALA A 19 -25.68 -18.29 -16.95
N MET A 20 -24.84 -19.31 -17.16
CA MET A 20 -25.25 -20.62 -17.69
C MET A 20 -26.24 -21.38 -16.78
N PRO A 21 -26.05 -21.49 -15.46
CA PRO A 21 -27.04 -22.08 -14.57
C PRO A 21 -28.38 -21.32 -14.57
N ILE A 22 -28.31 -19.98 -14.67
CA ILE A 22 -29.50 -19.13 -14.74
C ILE A 22 -30.27 -19.42 -16.04
N ALA A 23 -29.57 -19.52 -17.17
CA ALA A 23 -30.18 -19.89 -18.45
C ALA A 23 -30.87 -21.26 -18.42
N ILE A 24 -30.28 -22.27 -17.77
CA ILE A 24 -30.86 -23.62 -17.66
C ILE A 24 -32.21 -23.56 -16.93
N VAL A 25 -32.26 -22.89 -15.77
CA VAL A 25 -33.49 -22.73 -14.98
C VAL A 25 -34.57 -21.99 -15.77
N PHE A 26 -34.20 -20.93 -16.50
CA PHE A 26 -35.18 -20.20 -17.30
C PHE A 26 -35.63 -20.97 -18.56
N ALA A 27 -34.77 -21.78 -19.17
CA ALA A 27 -35.14 -22.64 -20.29
C ALA A 27 -36.18 -23.69 -19.87
N GLU A 28 -36.04 -24.25 -18.67
CA GLU A 28 -37.02 -25.20 -18.10
C GLU A 28 -38.38 -24.55 -17.77
N SER A 29 -38.40 -23.23 -17.52
CA SER A 29 -39.61 -22.50 -17.17
C SER A 29 -40.52 -22.10 -18.34
N ASN A 30 -40.17 -22.43 -19.60
CA ASN A 30 -40.89 -22.08 -20.83
C ASN A 30 -41.16 -20.56 -21.02
N LEU A 31 -40.41 -19.68 -20.35
CA LEU A 31 -40.51 -18.23 -20.52
C LEU A 31 -39.97 -17.81 -21.90
N PRO A 32 -40.78 -17.27 -22.84
CA PRO A 32 -40.35 -17.01 -24.21
C PRO A 32 -39.21 -15.97 -24.33
N PHE A 33 -38.95 -15.19 -23.28
CA PHE A 33 -37.95 -14.14 -23.25
C PHE A 33 -36.63 -14.55 -22.55
N TRP A 34 -36.47 -15.81 -22.14
CA TRP A 34 -35.27 -16.25 -21.41
C TRP A 34 -33.93 -16.00 -22.11
N PRO A 35 -33.78 -16.12 -23.44
CA PRO A 35 -32.50 -15.85 -24.10
C PRO A 35 -32.12 -14.36 -24.00
N VAL A 36 -33.11 -13.47 -24.05
CA VAL A 36 -32.91 -12.02 -23.89
C VAL A 36 -32.43 -11.70 -22.48
N VAL A 37 -33.06 -12.30 -21.46
CA VAL A 37 -32.66 -12.15 -20.05
C VAL A 37 -31.22 -12.65 -19.84
N PHE A 38 -30.86 -13.80 -20.41
CA PHE A 38 -29.50 -14.34 -20.34
C PHE A 38 -28.46 -13.39 -20.96
N ILE A 39 -28.73 -12.85 -22.15
CA ILE A 39 -27.84 -11.89 -22.82
C ILE A 39 -27.65 -10.64 -21.95
N ILE A 40 -28.72 -10.11 -21.37
CA ILE A 40 -28.65 -8.95 -20.47
C ILE A 40 -27.76 -9.24 -19.26
N ILE A 41 -27.93 -10.40 -18.62
CA ILE A 41 -27.09 -10.80 -17.47
C ILE A 41 -25.62 -10.90 -17.88
N VAL A 42 -25.31 -11.54 -19.00
CA VAL A 42 -23.93 -11.65 -19.51
C VAL A 42 -23.34 -10.26 -19.77
N LEU A 43 -24.08 -9.35 -20.40
CA LEU A 43 -23.63 -7.99 -20.67
C LEU A 43 -23.36 -7.20 -19.38
N VAL A 44 -24.25 -7.29 -18.39
CA VAL A 44 -24.06 -6.63 -17.09
C VAL A 44 -22.81 -7.15 -16.38
N VAL A 45 -22.59 -8.47 -16.36
CA VAL A 45 -21.41 -9.06 -15.73
C VAL A 45 -20.13 -8.68 -16.50
N LEU A 46 -20.16 -8.66 -17.83
CA LEU A 46 -19.03 -8.23 -18.67
C LEU A 46 -18.65 -6.76 -18.41
N VAL A 47 -19.63 -5.86 -18.35
CA VAL A 47 -19.41 -4.44 -18.03
C VAL A 47 -18.81 -4.30 -16.63
N TYR A 48 -19.36 -5.01 -15.64
CA TYR A 48 -18.84 -5.00 -14.27
C TYR A 48 -17.39 -5.51 -14.20
N CYS A 49 -17.09 -6.65 -14.83
CA CYS A 49 -15.72 -7.20 -14.87
C CYS A 49 -14.74 -6.26 -15.58
N SER A 50 -15.15 -5.65 -16.69
CA SER A 50 -14.31 -4.74 -17.48
C SER A 50 -13.98 -3.47 -16.72
N THR A 51 -14.99 -2.84 -16.10
CA THR A 51 -14.81 -1.64 -15.28
C THR A 51 -13.91 -1.91 -14.06
N ASN A 52 -14.11 -3.04 -13.37
CA ASN A 52 -13.25 -3.43 -12.26
C ASN A 52 -11.80 -3.73 -12.70
N SER A 53 -11.60 -4.39 -13.85
CA SER A 53 -10.26 -4.63 -14.41
C SER A 53 -9.53 -3.34 -14.74
N LEU A 54 -10.22 -2.37 -15.36
CA LEU A 54 -9.67 -1.04 -15.65
C LEU A 54 -9.30 -0.29 -14.36
N TYR A 55 -10.16 -0.33 -13.34
CA TYR A 55 -9.86 0.24 -12.03
C TYR A 55 -8.60 -0.36 -11.43
N MET A 56 -8.47 -1.69 -11.41
CA MET A 56 -7.30 -2.38 -10.87
C MET A 56 -6.01 -2.05 -11.65
N HIS A 57 -6.12 -1.86 -12.97
CA HIS A 57 -4.99 -1.43 -13.78
C HIS A 57 -4.53 -0.01 -13.43
N LYS A 58 -5.47 0.94 -13.31
CA LYS A 58 -5.16 2.31 -12.90
C LYS A 58 -4.59 2.37 -11.49
N LEU A 59 -5.14 1.60 -10.55
CA LEU A 59 -4.60 1.52 -9.19
C LEU A 59 -3.19 0.92 -9.17
N LYS A 60 -2.93 -0.13 -9.96
CA LYS A 60 -1.58 -0.69 -10.08
C LYS A 60 -0.60 0.32 -10.65
N TYR A 61 -1.02 1.06 -11.68
CA TYR A 61 -0.21 2.14 -12.26
C TYR A 61 0.12 3.21 -11.22
N ALA A 62 -0.86 3.65 -10.43
CA ALA A 62 -0.63 4.57 -9.33
C ALA A 62 0.40 4.00 -8.33
N ILE A 63 0.22 2.77 -7.85
CA ILE A 63 1.16 2.12 -6.93
C ILE A 63 2.58 2.05 -7.52
N ASP A 64 2.71 1.79 -8.82
CA ASP A 64 4.02 1.75 -9.50
C ASP A 64 4.72 3.12 -9.53
N LEU A 65 3.97 4.21 -9.69
CA LEU A 65 4.49 5.58 -9.58
C LEU A 65 5.10 5.84 -8.19
N GLN A 66 4.45 5.37 -7.13
CA GLN A 66 4.96 5.53 -5.77
C GLN A 66 6.14 4.59 -5.48
N GLU A 67 6.01 3.31 -5.82
CA GLU A 67 6.95 2.27 -5.39
C GLU A 67 8.19 2.18 -6.27
N ASN A 68 8.09 2.43 -7.58
CA ASN A 68 9.19 2.26 -8.53
C ASN A 68 9.66 3.58 -9.13
N ALA A 69 8.75 4.50 -9.45
CA ALA A 69 9.13 5.83 -9.94
C ALA A 69 9.51 6.79 -8.80
N CYS A 70 9.18 6.45 -7.55
CA CYS A 70 9.42 7.30 -6.38
C CYS A 70 8.85 8.73 -6.56
N ASP A 71 7.69 8.83 -7.22
CA ASP A 71 7.01 10.11 -7.52
C ASP A 71 5.66 10.17 -6.78
N PRO A 72 5.67 10.54 -5.48
CA PRO A 72 4.44 10.71 -4.70
C PRO A 72 3.47 11.76 -5.26
N ASP A 73 3.93 12.79 -5.98
CA ASP A 73 3.03 13.78 -6.60
C ASP A 73 2.16 13.14 -7.67
N LEU A 74 2.79 12.40 -8.61
CA LEU A 74 2.06 11.73 -9.68
C LEU A 74 1.17 10.61 -9.13
N PHE A 75 1.64 9.89 -8.10
CA PHE A 75 0.80 8.94 -7.38
C PHE A 75 -0.47 9.60 -6.81
N LEU A 76 -0.33 10.69 -6.06
CA LEU A 76 -1.45 11.41 -5.45
C LEU A 76 -2.43 11.92 -6.52
N LYS A 77 -1.92 12.43 -7.64
CA LYS A 77 -2.73 12.86 -8.78
C LYS A 77 -3.58 11.72 -9.35
N GLU A 78 -3.03 10.51 -9.50
CA GLU A 78 -3.80 9.35 -9.95
C GLU A 78 -4.78 8.84 -8.90
N ILE A 79 -4.42 8.89 -7.62
CA ILE A 79 -5.34 8.54 -6.53
C ILE A 79 -6.52 9.52 -6.48
N ASP A 80 -6.30 10.81 -6.66
CA ASP A 80 -7.36 11.82 -6.70
C ASP A 80 -8.29 11.62 -7.89
N ARG A 81 -7.75 11.32 -9.07
CA ARG A 81 -8.58 10.92 -10.24
C ARG A 81 -9.44 9.68 -9.96
N LEU A 82 -8.90 8.70 -9.24
CA LEU A 82 -9.65 7.52 -8.84
C LEU A 82 -10.73 7.85 -7.80
N LEU A 83 -10.45 8.76 -6.87
CA LEU A 83 -11.40 9.23 -5.86
C LEU A 83 -12.57 9.99 -6.49
N ASP A 84 -12.29 10.84 -7.48
CA ASP A 84 -13.32 11.62 -8.21
C ASP A 84 -14.27 10.70 -8.99
N ALA A 85 -13.75 9.61 -9.56
CA ALA A 85 -14.54 8.61 -10.27
C ALA A 85 -15.19 7.56 -9.35
N CYS A 86 -14.93 7.59 -8.03
CA CYS A 86 -15.31 6.53 -7.11
C CYS A 86 -16.68 6.76 -6.46
N ASN A 87 -17.65 5.93 -6.83
CA ASN A 87 -18.99 5.93 -6.22
C ASN A 87 -19.09 5.05 -4.95
N SER A 88 -18.20 4.07 -4.78
CA SER A 88 -18.25 3.13 -3.66
C SER A 88 -17.67 3.74 -2.38
N ARG A 89 -18.45 3.76 -1.30
CA ARG A 89 -17.99 4.27 0.01
C ARG A 89 -16.80 3.48 0.56
N ILE A 90 -16.82 2.15 0.43
CA ILE A 90 -15.71 1.29 0.88
C ILE A 90 -14.47 1.57 0.04
N THR A 91 -14.61 1.61 -1.29
CA THR A 91 -13.48 1.87 -2.20
C THR A 91 -12.89 3.26 -1.97
N ARG A 92 -13.74 4.26 -1.73
CA ARG A 92 -13.30 5.61 -1.38
C ARG A 92 -12.41 5.58 -0.14
N GLN A 93 -12.85 4.92 0.94
CA GLN A 93 -12.04 4.79 2.15
C GLN A 93 -10.70 4.05 1.89
N THR A 94 -10.68 3.02 1.04
CA THR A 94 -9.42 2.36 0.66
C THR A 94 -8.47 3.28 -0.12
N LEU A 95 -9.01 4.13 -0.99
CA LEU A 95 -8.23 5.12 -1.73
C LEU A 95 -7.70 6.23 -0.82
N LEU A 96 -8.47 6.66 0.19
CA LEU A 96 -8.00 7.63 1.18
C LEU A 96 -6.84 7.08 2.04
N ILE A 97 -6.86 5.77 2.38
CA ILE A 97 -5.73 5.11 3.05
C ILE A 97 -4.48 5.12 2.14
N ASN A 98 -4.64 4.84 0.84
CA ASN A 98 -3.53 4.94 -0.11
C ASN A 98 -3.04 6.40 -0.25
N LYS A 99 -3.97 7.36 -0.30
CA LYS A 99 -3.65 8.79 -0.36
C LYS A 99 -2.79 9.22 0.83
N SER A 100 -3.10 8.76 2.05
CA SER A 100 -2.29 9.10 3.23
C SER A 100 -0.85 8.58 3.12
N ALA A 101 -0.62 7.41 2.52
CA ALA A 101 0.73 6.92 2.25
C ALA A 101 1.51 7.83 1.27
N GLY A 102 0.83 8.38 0.27
CA GLY A 102 1.42 9.36 -0.66
C GLY A 102 1.77 10.67 0.04
N ILE A 103 0.88 11.18 0.88
CA ILE A 103 1.09 12.38 1.69
C ILE A 103 2.28 12.19 2.64
N LEU A 104 2.37 11.05 3.33
CA LEU A 104 3.55 10.69 4.15
C LEU A 104 4.84 10.65 3.33
N SER A 105 4.77 10.17 2.09
CA SER A 105 5.94 10.11 1.21
C SER A 105 6.41 11.50 0.75
N LEU A 106 5.57 12.53 0.88
CA LEU A 106 5.95 13.95 0.72
C LEU A 106 6.47 14.58 2.02
N GLY A 107 6.38 13.86 3.16
CA GLY A 107 6.79 14.36 4.47
C GLY A 107 5.72 15.20 5.18
N ASP A 108 4.49 15.27 4.64
CA ASP A 108 3.36 15.95 5.30
C ASP A 108 2.69 15.01 6.32
N THR A 109 3.36 14.82 7.45
CA THR A 109 2.90 13.93 8.51
C THR A 109 1.55 14.39 9.10
N GLN A 110 1.36 15.70 9.25
CA GLN A 110 0.15 16.26 9.83
C GLN A 110 -1.06 16.06 8.92
N GLY A 111 -0.95 16.38 7.63
CA GLY A 111 -2.01 16.14 6.65
C GLY A 111 -2.36 14.66 6.52
N ALA A 112 -1.37 13.77 6.63
CA ALA A 112 -1.62 12.33 6.65
C ALA A 112 -2.39 11.88 7.89
N LEU A 113 -2.05 12.39 9.10
CA LEU A 113 -2.77 12.09 10.33
C LEU A 113 -4.20 12.62 10.30
N GLU A 114 -4.42 13.85 9.84
CA GLU A 114 -5.75 14.43 9.68
C GLU A 114 -6.62 13.58 8.76
N LEU A 115 -6.06 13.17 7.62
CA LEU A 115 -6.74 12.29 6.68
C LEU A 115 -7.05 10.93 7.32
N LEU A 116 -6.08 10.29 7.96
CA LEU A 116 -6.28 8.98 8.60
C LEU A 116 -7.33 9.05 9.71
N ASN A 117 -7.30 10.07 10.57
CA ASN A 117 -8.26 10.22 11.66
C ASN A 117 -9.70 10.48 11.16
N SER A 118 -9.88 10.91 9.91
CA SER A 118 -11.20 11.03 9.27
C SER A 118 -11.80 9.68 8.81
N ILE A 119 -11.00 8.61 8.80
CA ILE A 119 -11.37 7.29 8.28
C ILE A 119 -11.85 6.40 9.42
N ASP A 120 -13.13 6.01 9.35
CA ASP A 120 -13.65 4.95 10.21
C ASP A 120 -13.54 3.58 9.51
N VAL A 121 -12.47 2.85 9.83
CA VAL A 121 -12.20 1.51 9.28
C VAL A 121 -13.14 0.43 9.82
N ASP A 122 -13.88 0.68 10.90
CA ASP A 122 -14.78 -0.28 11.53
C ASP A 122 -16.25 -0.04 11.19
N LYS A 123 -16.58 1.12 10.60
CA LYS A 123 -17.91 1.47 10.09
C LYS A 123 -18.59 0.40 9.26
N TYR A 124 -17.82 -0.29 8.40
CA TYR A 124 -18.35 -1.27 7.46
C TYR A 124 -17.82 -2.67 7.78
N LYS A 125 -18.72 -3.60 8.10
CA LYS A 125 -18.37 -5.02 8.32
C LYS A 125 -17.66 -5.65 7.12
N ALA A 126 -18.01 -5.23 5.91
CA ALA A 126 -17.41 -5.72 4.66
C ALA A 126 -16.06 -5.03 4.32
N PHE A 127 -15.54 -4.15 5.17
CA PHE A 127 -14.29 -3.45 4.90
C PHE A 127 -13.11 -4.44 4.80
N PRO A 128 -12.28 -4.39 3.75
CA PRO A 128 -11.26 -5.41 3.56
C PRO A 128 -10.18 -5.36 4.65
N LYS A 129 -9.92 -6.51 5.30
CA LYS A 129 -8.96 -6.63 6.41
C LYS A 129 -7.56 -6.12 6.06
N HIS A 130 -7.09 -6.37 4.84
CA HIS A 130 -5.77 -5.92 4.40
C HIS A 130 -5.63 -4.39 4.33
N TYR A 131 -6.71 -3.67 4.03
CA TYR A 131 -6.71 -2.21 4.09
C TYR A 131 -6.74 -1.69 5.52
N LYS A 132 -7.36 -2.41 6.46
CA LYS A 132 -7.22 -2.07 7.89
C LYS A 132 -5.76 -2.18 8.33
N ILE A 133 -5.06 -3.23 7.90
CA ILE A 133 -3.62 -3.40 8.21
C ILE A 133 -2.82 -2.21 7.68
N LEU A 134 -3.07 -1.79 6.42
CA LEU A 134 -2.43 -0.60 5.83
C LEU A 134 -2.78 0.69 6.57
N TYR A 135 -4.02 0.83 7.05
CA TYR A 135 -4.43 1.98 7.85
C TYR A 135 -3.59 2.13 9.13
N TYR A 136 -3.45 1.08 9.93
CA TYR A 136 -2.64 1.14 11.15
C TYR A 136 -1.14 1.25 10.85
N ASN A 137 -0.68 0.66 9.75
CA ASN A 137 0.68 0.89 9.27
C ASN A 137 0.93 2.38 9.03
N ASN A 138 0.05 3.06 8.29
CA ASN A 138 0.24 4.46 7.95
C ASN A 138 0.14 5.35 9.20
N LEU A 139 -0.76 5.04 10.15
CA LEU A 139 -0.79 5.72 11.44
C LEU A 139 0.52 5.52 12.22
N ALA A 140 1.04 4.28 12.28
CA ALA A 140 2.29 3.99 12.96
C ALA A 140 3.46 4.78 12.35
N SER A 141 3.60 4.75 11.03
CA SER A 141 4.63 5.52 10.33
C SER A 141 4.48 7.03 10.59
N ALA A 142 3.25 7.57 10.55
CA ALA A 142 3.02 8.98 10.85
C ALA A 142 3.41 9.35 12.29
N TYR A 143 3.05 8.52 13.27
CA TYR A 143 3.44 8.75 14.66
C TYR A 143 4.94 8.63 14.88
N LEU A 144 5.63 7.70 14.21
CA LEU A 144 7.10 7.60 14.27
C LEU A 144 7.77 8.87 13.72
N GLU A 145 7.28 9.39 12.60
CA GLU A 145 7.80 10.64 12.01
C GLU A 145 7.59 11.85 12.92
N ASN A 146 6.54 11.86 13.75
CA ASN A 146 6.30 12.88 14.77
C ASN A 146 7.00 12.61 16.12
N ASN A 147 7.81 11.55 16.24
CA ASN A 147 8.41 11.08 17.51
C ASN A 147 7.38 10.71 18.60
N GLU A 148 6.14 10.40 18.21
CA GLU A 148 5.07 9.97 19.12
C GLU A 148 5.12 8.46 19.37
N ASN A 149 6.26 7.98 19.91
CA ASN A 149 6.62 6.56 19.99
C ASN A 149 5.56 5.67 20.66
N GLN A 150 4.90 6.13 21.73
CA GLN A 150 3.85 5.36 22.41
C GLN A 150 2.62 5.16 21.52
N LYS A 151 2.24 6.18 20.73
CA LYS A 151 1.12 6.07 19.79
C LYS A 151 1.49 5.16 18.62
N ALA A 152 2.72 5.27 18.12
CA ALA A 152 3.23 4.37 17.10
C ALA A 152 3.17 2.90 17.55
N GLU A 153 3.67 2.60 18.76
CA GLU A 153 3.65 1.26 19.35
C GLU A 153 2.23 0.69 19.43
N ALA A 154 1.28 1.48 19.94
CA ALA A 154 -0.12 1.06 20.00
C ALA A 154 -0.71 0.72 18.62
N MET A 155 -0.30 1.43 17.56
CA MET A 155 -0.75 1.13 16.20
C MET A 155 -0.05 -0.09 15.61
N LEU A 156 1.22 -0.30 15.93
CA LEU A 156 1.98 -1.49 15.54
C LEU A 156 1.41 -2.76 16.18
N ASP A 157 1.00 -2.70 17.45
CA ASP A 157 0.31 -3.81 18.13
C ASP A 157 -1.01 -4.17 17.46
N LYS A 158 -1.83 -3.14 17.13
CA LYS A 158 -3.07 -3.35 16.36
C LYS A 158 -2.79 -3.94 14.99
N MET A 159 -1.76 -3.46 14.31
CA MET A 159 -1.33 -3.99 13.01
C MET A 159 -0.96 -5.47 13.12
N LYS A 160 -0.11 -5.84 14.09
CA LYS A 160 0.33 -7.22 14.33
C LYS A 160 -0.84 -8.16 14.61
N LEU A 161 -1.71 -7.79 15.56
CA LEU A 161 -2.90 -8.57 15.90
C LEU A 161 -3.79 -8.81 14.68
N MET A 162 -3.94 -7.81 13.81
CA MET A 162 -4.72 -7.97 12.59
C MET A 162 -4.04 -8.83 11.54
N ILE A 163 -2.71 -8.77 11.39
CA ILE A 163 -1.97 -9.67 10.48
C ILE A 163 -2.19 -11.13 10.91
N GLU A 164 -2.11 -11.40 12.21
CA GLU A 164 -2.31 -12.73 12.80
C GLU A 164 -3.72 -13.26 12.53
N ASN A 165 -4.73 -12.43 12.81
CA ASN A 165 -6.15 -12.78 12.74
C ASN A 165 -6.79 -12.63 11.34
N ALA A 166 -6.08 -12.03 10.37
CA ALA A 166 -6.60 -11.87 9.02
C ALA A 166 -6.59 -13.20 8.26
N ASN A 167 -7.72 -13.52 7.63
CA ASN A 167 -7.82 -14.62 6.67
C ASN A 167 -7.36 -14.11 5.29
N ILE A 168 -6.05 -13.96 5.12
CA ILE A 168 -5.37 -13.53 3.89
C ILE A 168 -4.29 -14.54 3.52
N SER A 169 -3.84 -14.53 2.26
CA SER A 169 -2.84 -15.49 1.78
C SER A 169 -1.51 -15.38 2.55
N LYS A 170 -0.75 -16.48 2.58
CA LYS A 170 0.58 -16.52 3.20
C LYS A 170 1.53 -15.44 2.65
N ASP A 171 1.47 -15.19 1.35
CA ASP A 171 2.27 -14.14 0.70
C ASP A 171 1.91 -12.74 1.21
N TYR A 172 0.62 -12.44 1.38
CA TYR A 172 0.20 -11.16 1.95
C TYR A 172 0.57 -11.05 3.43
N LYS A 173 0.43 -12.12 4.23
CA LYS A 173 0.91 -12.12 5.62
C LYS A 173 2.41 -11.82 5.69
N LYS A 174 3.22 -12.49 4.87
CA LYS A 174 4.68 -12.26 4.81
C LYS A 174 4.99 -10.81 4.43
N LEU A 175 4.29 -10.26 3.43
CA LEU A 175 4.44 -8.86 3.05
C LEU A 175 4.15 -7.92 4.23
N PHE A 176 3.02 -8.08 4.91
CA PHE A 176 2.64 -7.22 6.03
C PHE A 176 3.57 -7.39 7.24
N TYR A 177 4.05 -8.60 7.52
CA TYR A 177 5.05 -8.80 8.57
C TYR A 177 6.37 -8.10 8.24
N ASN A 178 6.83 -8.12 6.98
CA ASN A 178 8.04 -7.40 6.60
C ASN A 178 7.87 -5.88 6.82
N ILE A 179 6.70 -5.32 6.48
CA ILE A 179 6.39 -3.91 6.69
C ILE A 179 6.33 -3.59 8.19
N TYR A 180 5.65 -4.42 8.97
CA TYR A 180 5.60 -4.30 10.44
C TYR A 180 7.00 -4.31 11.06
N GLN A 181 7.86 -5.25 10.65
CA GLN A 181 9.24 -5.33 11.12
C GLN A 181 10.03 -4.08 10.75
N ALA A 182 9.87 -3.54 9.54
CA ALA A 182 10.54 -2.31 9.15
C ALA A 182 10.20 -1.15 10.11
N ASN A 183 8.93 -0.96 10.46
CA ASN A 183 8.53 0.07 11.44
C ASN A 183 9.05 -0.20 12.85
N ILE A 184 9.12 -1.46 13.28
CA ILE A 184 9.72 -1.83 14.59
C ILE A 184 11.19 -1.45 14.64
N PHE A 185 11.95 -1.73 13.56
CA PHE A 185 13.36 -1.37 13.48
C PHE A 185 13.57 0.15 13.33
N GLU A 186 12.67 0.87 12.66
CA GLU A 186 12.67 2.35 12.71
C GLU A 186 12.46 2.86 14.14
N GLN A 187 11.51 2.30 14.87
CA GLN A 187 11.24 2.70 16.26
C GLN A 187 12.46 2.44 17.15
N LYS A 188 13.08 1.25 17.05
CA LYS A 188 14.31 0.91 17.75
C LYS A 188 15.45 1.89 17.45
N LEU A 189 15.59 2.28 16.18
CA LEU A 189 16.57 3.27 15.76
C LEU A 189 16.32 4.66 16.39
N LEU A 190 15.06 5.06 16.56
CA LEU A 190 14.69 6.32 17.22
C LEU A 190 14.96 6.28 18.74
N THR A 191 14.85 5.13 19.38
CA THR A 191 15.04 4.94 20.83
C THR A 191 16.43 4.46 21.22
N ASP A 192 17.41 4.56 20.31
CA ASP A 192 18.81 4.15 20.49
C ASP A 192 19.01 2.65 20.81
N GLN A 193 18.01 1.81 20.53
CA GLN A 193 18.10 0.35 20.62
C GLN A 193 18.66 -0.23 19.31
N THR A 194 19.91 0.08 19.01
CA THR A 194 20.50 -0.18 17.68
C THR A 194 20.93 -1.61 17.41
N ASP A 195 20.80 -2.50 18.40
CA ASP A 195 21.12 -3.92 18.25
C ASP A 195 20.31 -4.52 17.09
N GLU A 196 20.96 -5.34 16.27
CA GLU A 196 20.39 -6.00 15.08
C GLU A 196 19.92 -5.06 13.94
N CYS A 197 19.90 -3.73 14.15
CA CYS A 197 19.40 -2.78 13.15
C CYS A 197 20.21 -2.83 11.84
N GLU A 198 21.53 -2.92 11.93
CA GLU A 198 22.39 -2.98 10.75
C GLU A 198 22.11 -4.24 9.91
N GLU A 199 22.04 -5.41 10.56
CA GLU A 199 21.73 -6.67 9.88
C GLU A 199 20.34 -6.59 9.21
N PHE A 200 19.35 -6.07 9.95
CA PHE A 200 17.99 -5.94 9.44
C PHE A 200 17.92 -5.03 8.22
N PHE A 201 18.47 -3.81 8.29
CA PHE A 201 18.41 -2.87 7.17
C PHE A 201 19.22 -3.36 5.96
N CYS A 202 20.38 -3.99 6.17
CA CYS A 202 21.14 -4.65 5.09
C CYS A 202 20.30 -5.72 4.38
N LYS A 203 19.59 -6.56 5.15
CA LYS A 203 18.70 -7.59 4.61
C LYS A 203 17.49 -7.00 3.88
N MET A 204 16.90 -5.92 4.42
CA MET A 204 15.80 -5.19 3.79
C MET A 204 16.23 -4.64 2.43
N ILE A 205 17.41 -4.01 2.37
CA ILE A 205 18.03 -3.51 1.12
C ILE A 205 18.22 -4.65 0.13
N ALA A 206 18.86 -5.75 0.54
CA ALA A 206 19.20 -6.87 -0.35
C ALA A 206 17.96 -7.61 -0.89
N SER A 207 16.85 -7.60 -0.15
CA SER A 207 15.61 -8.29 -0.52
C SER A 207 14.53 -7.38 -1.10
N SER A 208 14.79 -6.07 -1.20
CA SER A 208 13.81 -5.11 -1.70
C SER A 208 13.45 -5.40 -3.15
N ARG A 209 12.15 -5.32 -3.44
CA ARG A 209 11.59 -5.51 -4.79
C ARG A 209 11.14 -4.21 -5.44
N THR A 210 11.12 -3.11 -4.69
CA THR A 210 10.70 -1.79 -5.16
C THR A 210 11.84 -0.80 -4.96
N LYS A 211 11.90 0.20 -5.84
CA LYS A 211 12.91 1.26 -5.74
C LYS A 211 12.72 2.03 -4.43
N ARG A 212 11.48 2.32 -4.05
CA ARG A 212 11.14 2.99 -2.79
C ARG A 212 11.60 2.18 -1.58
N GLY A 213 11.34 0.88 -1.51
CA GLY A 213 11.82 0.04 -0.41
C GLY A 213 13.34 0.02 -0.27
N LEU A 214 14.06 0.08 -1.40
CA LEU A 214 15.53 0.19 -1.41
C LEU A 214 16.00 1.53 -0.85
N ILE A 215 15.35 2.63 -1.23
CA ILE A 215 15.67 3.98 -0.75
C ILE A 215 15.42 4.11 0.74
N LEU A 216 14.26 3.64 1.22
CA LEU A 216 13.93 3.64 2.65
C LEU A 216 14.98 2.87 3.46
N GLY A 217 15.31 1.64 3.07
CA GLY A 217 16.32 0.85 3.77
C GLY A 217 17.70 1.52 3.80
N LYS A 218 18.14 2.14 2.69
CA LYS A 218 19.40 2.89 2.63
C LYS A 218 19.39 4.12 3.53
N PHE A 219 18.28 4.85 3.56
CA PHE A 219 18.12 6.02 4.41
C PHE A 219 18.19 5.64 5.90
N SER A 220 17.52 4.56 6.30
CA SER A 220 17.54 4.04 7.67
C SER A 220 18.92 3.54 8.10
N LEU A 221 19.62 2.82 7.22
CA LEU A 221 20.99 2.38 7.46
C LEU A 221 21.95 3.58 7.57
N ALA A 222 21.75 4.63 6.77
CA ALA A 222 22.54 5.85 6.88
C ALA A 222 22.34 6.54 8.24
N LYS A 223 21.10 6.68 8.71
CA LYS A 223 20.78 7.22 10.05
C LYS A 223 21.48 6.42 11.15
N LEU A 224 21.49 5.09 11.06
CA LEU A 224 22.20 4.22 11.99
C LEU A 224 23.71 4.49 11.99
N TYR A 225 24.33 4.55 10.81
CA TYR A 225 25.76 4.84 10.68
C TYR A 225 26.14 6.20 11.24
N LEU A 226 25.29 7.22 11.08
CA LEU A 226 25.51 8.52 11.73
C LEU A 226 25.50 8.42 13.26
N LYS A 227 24.53 7.69 13.84
CA LYS A 227 24.50 7.45 15.29
C LYS A 227 25.74 6.72 15.80
N GLN A 228 26.36 5.88 14.97
CA GLN A 228 27.59 5.14 15.27
C GLN A 228 28.88 5.92 14.94
N GLY A 229 28.80 7.16 14.45
CA GLY A 229 29.97 7.94 14.03
C GLY A 229 30.62 7.47 12.72
N ARG A 230 29.97 6.59 11.96
CA ARG A 230 30.44 6.03 10.68
C ARG A 230 30.07 6.96 9.51
N THR A 231 30.63 8.16 9.54
CA THR A 231 30.25 9.26 8.65
C THR A 231 30.52 8.97 7.16
N ILE A 232 31.61 8.26 6.84
CA ILE A 232 31.97 7.96 5.44
C ILE A 232 30.94 7.03 4.80
N GLU A 233 30.57 5.95 5.48
CA GLU A 233 29.56 5.02 5.00
C GLU A 233 28.18 5.66 4.93
N ALA A 234 27.81 6.47 5.93
CA ALA A 234 26.56 7.23 5.91
C ALA A 234 26.49 8.17 4.70
N LYS A 235 27.56 8.95 4.44
CA LYS A 235 27.63 9.88 3.31
C LYS A 235 27.41 9.19 1.97
N LYS A 236 27.99 8.00 1.78
CA LYS A 236 27.79 7.19 0.56
C LYS A 236 26.31 6.82 0.39
N LEU A 237 25.66 6.34 1.45
CA LEU A 237 24.24 5.95 1.39
C LEU A 237 23.32 7.15 1.18
N LEU A 238 23.56 8.27 1.85
CA LEU A 238 22.76 9.50 1.69
C LEU A 238 22.87 10.05 0.26
N THR A 239 24.06 10.06 -0.32
CA THR A 239 24.26 10.51 -1.72
C THR A 239 23.45 9.66 -2.70
N ASP A 240 23.40 8.35 -2.47
CA ASP A 240 22.61 7.42 -3.28
C ASP A 240 21.11 7.63 -3.10
N VAL A 241 20.64 7.86 -1.87
CA VAL A 241 19.25 8.25 -1.57
C VAL A 241 18.87 9.52 -2.35
N ILE A 242 19.70 10.55 -2.32
CA ILE A 242 19.44 11.81 -3.03
C ILE A 242 19.38 11.59 -4.55
N SER A 243 20.28 10.78 -5.08
CA SER A 243 20.37 10.54 -6.53
C SER A 243 19.21 9.70 -7.07
N ASN A 244 18.65 8.80 -6.25
CA ASN A 244 17.69 7.80 -6.70
C ASN A 244 16.29 7.92 -6.10
N GLY A 245 16.11 8.71 -5.03
CA GLY A 245 14.85 8.87 -4.31
C GLY A 245 13.82 9.76 -5.00
N ASN A 246 14.21 10.47 -6.07
CA ASN A 246 13.33 11.35 -6.86
C ASN A 246 12.63 12.40 -5.96
N LYS A 247 11.32 12.27 -5.72
CA LYS A 247 10.52 13.25 -4.96
C LYS A 247 10.08 12.74 -3.57
N LEU A 248 10.69 11.68 -3.10
CA LEU A 248 10.46 11.19 -1.74
C LEU A 248 11.01 12.17 -0.70
N CYS A 249 10.35 12.31 0.45
CA CYS A 249 10.79 13.20 1.52
C CYS A 249 12.15 12.82 2.10
N GLU A 250 12.53 11.54 2.01
CA GLU A 250 13.86 11.06 2.38
C GLU A 250 14.98 11.75 1.59
N VAL A 251 14.71 12.25 0.38
CA VAL A 251 15.69 13.02 -0.41
C VAL A 251 16.05 14.32 0.30
N GLU A 252 15.04 15.09 0.73
CA GLU A 252 15.27 16.36 1.42
C GLU A 252 15.87 16.13 2.81
N LYS A 253 15.40 15.12 3.54
CA LYS A 253 16.01 14.70 4.81
C LYS A 253 17.48 14.30 4.63
N ALA A 254 17.80 13.54 3.58
CA ALA A 254 19.17 13.13 3.29
C ALA A 254 20.07 14.31 2.92
N LYS A 255 19.57 15.28 2.15
CA LYS A 255 20.30 16.54 1.87
C LYS A 255 20.59 17.31 3.16
N GLY A 256 19.60 17.42 4.05
CA GLY A 256 19.75 18.07 5.36
C GLY A 256 20.83 17.41 6.22
N LEU A 257 20.78 16.08 6.35
CA LEU A 257 21.82 15.33 7.07
C LEU A 257 23.19 15.49 6.42
N LEU A 258 23.28 15.39 5.09
CA LEU A 258 24.55 15.52 4.39
C LEU A 258 25.18 16.91 4.53
N GLY A 259 24.37 17.97 4.58
CA GLY A 259 24.83 19.34 4.82
C GLY A 259 25.32 19.59 6.25
N SER A 260 24.97 18.71 7.19
CA SER A 260 25.39 18.77 8.60
C SER A 260 26.65 17.96 8.93
N LEU A 261 27.19 17.20 7.95
CA LEU A 261 28.39 16.34 8.07
C LEU A 261 29.64 17.01 7.50
#